data_AF-T1CRR8-F1
#
_entry.id   AF-T1CRR8-F1
#
_cell.length_a   1.000
_cell.length_b   1.000
_cell.length_c   1.000
_cell.angle_alpha   90.00
_cell.angle_beta   90.00
_cell.angle_gamma   90.00
#
_symmetry.space_group_name_H-M   'P 1'
#
loop_
_entity.id
_entity.type
_entity.pdbx_description
1 polymer ?
#
loop_
_entity_poly.entity_id
_entity_poly.type
_entity_poly.pdbx_seq_one_letter_code
_entity_poly.pdbx_strand_id
1 'polypeptide(L)'
;RVAPLGSDRWAGAHRAYVEDSTLPAGRAGTPLDPTSVVEVMTEVVPADAIVTNDAGNFSIALHRFWRFRFPHTQLAPTSGAMGYAVPAAVAAGLVRPSQLAVAVVGDGGYLMTGQEVETAVRYGAKVVALVVRNGLYGTIAMHQARTFGTTWGVDIGPVDIAAHARS
;
A
#
# COMPACT_ATOMS: atom_id res chain seq x y z
N ARG A 1 26.82 5.22 -11.79
CA ARG A 1 26.94 4.54 -10.47
C ARG A 1 27.21 5.61 -9.44
N VAL A 2 26.38 5.73 -8.41
CA VAL A 2 26.66 6.63 -7.28
C VAL A 2 27.85 6.04 -6.52
N ALA A 3 28.85 6.85 -6.19
CA ALA A 3 29.99 6.38 -5.40
C ALA A 3 29.51 5.95 -4.00
N PRO A 4 30.10 4.90 -3.40
CA PRO A 4 29.74 4.49 -2.05
C PRO A 4 29.93 5.66 -1.06
N LEU A 5 28.99 5.83 -0.15
CA LEU A 5 29.17 6.76 0.96
C LEU A 5 30.30 6.25 1.86
N GLY A 6 31.12 7.15 2.42
CA GLY A 6 32.04 6.80 3.50
C GLY A 6 31.30 6.20 4.70
N SER A 7 31.95 5.34 5.48
CA SER A 7 31.34 4.56 6.58
C SER A 7 30.50 5.40 7.54
N ASP A 8 30.99 6.57 7.94
CA ASP A 8 30.33 7.43 8.92
C ASP A 8 29.07 8.07 8.35
N ARG A 9 29.14 8.48 7.08
CA ARG A 9 27.98 9.03 6.36
C ARG A 9 26.92 7.96 6.11
N TRP A 10 27.33 6.72 5.86
CA TRP A 10 26.41 5.60 5.74
C TRP A 10 25.71 5.31 7.08
N ALA A 11 26.45 5.21 8.17
CA ALA A 11 25.90 4.99 9.51
C ALA A 11 24.95 6.11 9.94
N GLY A 12 25.29 7.37 9.64
CA GLY A 12 24.43 8.53 9.88
C GLY A 12 23.13 8.47 9.07
N ALA A 13 23.20 8.20 7.77
CA ALA A 13 22.03 8.06 6.90
C ALA A 13 21.14 6.89 7.32
N HIS A 14 21.73 5.76 7.73
CA HIS A 14 20.98 4.62 8.23
C HIS A 14 20.23 4.94 9.52
N ARG A 15 20.88 5.61 10.49
CA ARG A 15 20.19 6.05 11.72
C ARG A 15 19.03 7.00 11.42
N ALA A 16 19.24 8.00 10.55
CA ALA A 16 18.19 8.94 10.17
C ALA A 16 17.01 8.22 9.50
N TYR A 17 17.28 7.24 8.62
CA TYR A 17 16.24 6.39 8.04
C TYR A 17 15.48 5.60 9.11
N VAL A 18 16.19 4.96 10.04
CA VAL A 18 15.56 4.17 11.12
C VAL A 18 14.67 5.07 11.97
N GLU A 19 15.15 6.25 12.36
CA GLU A 19 14.38 7.23 13.13
C GLU A 19 13.12 7.68 12.37
N ASP A 20 13.26 8.11 11.11
CA ASP A 20 12.14 8.62 10.30
C ASP A 20 11.07 7.55 9.97
N SER A 21 11.51 6.29 9.84
CA SER A 21 10.68 5.12 9.56
C SER A 21 10.18 4.38 10.80
N THR A 22 10.49 4.87 12.00
CA THR A 22 9.97 4.27 13.23
C THR A 22 8.52 4.71 13.45
N LEU A 23 7.66 3.73 13.72
CA LEU A 23 6.25 3.97 13.99
C LEU A 23 6.10 4.87 15.24
N PRO A 24 5.31 5.95 15.15
CA PRO A 24 4.99 6.77 16.31
C PRO A 24 4.02 6.02 17.23
N ALA A 25 4.17 6.18 18.55
CA ALA A 25 3.25 5.58 19.52
C ALA A 25 1.83 6.18 19.45
N GLY A 26 0.83 5.33 19.69
CA GLY A 26 -0.49 5.75 20.18
C GLY A 26 -1.40 6.45 19.16
N ARG A 27 -1.89 5.73 18.15
CA ARG A 27 -2.84 6.28 17.15
C ARG A 27 -4.13 5.46 16.96
N ALA A 28 -4.54 4.73 17.99
CA ALA A 28 -5.81 4.01 17.98
C ALA A 28 -7.00 4.99 17.97
N GLY A 29 -7.99 4.74 17.10
CA GLY A 29 -9.17 5.59 16.99
C GLY A 29 -10.05 5.27 15.79
N THR A 30 -11.18 5.96 15.70
CA THR A 30 -12.07 5.94 14.53
C THR A 30 -12.28 7.39 14.07
N PRO A 31 -12.07 7.71 12.77
CA PRO A 31 -11.59 6.82 11.70
C PRO A 31 -10.15 6.32 11.91
N LEU A 32 -9.81 5.17 11.31
CA LEU A 32 -8.50 4.53 11.46
C LEU A 32 -7.39 5.35 10.79
N ASP A 33 -6.27 5.56 11.49
CA ASP A 33 -5.04 6.11 10.91
C ASP A 33 -4.34 5.02 10.06
N PRO A 34 -3.99 5.30 8.78
CA PRO A 34 -3.20 4.38 7.96
C PRO A 34 -1.89 3.90 8.61
N THR A 35 -1.29 4.70 9.48
CA THR A 35 -0.10 4.36 10.27
C THR A 35 -0.37 3.19 11.21
N SER A 36 -1.53 3.16 11.88
CA SER A 36 -1.92 2.05 12.75
C SER A 36 -2.20 0.78 11.96
N VAL A 37 -2.65 0.89 10.71
CA VAL A 37 -2.75 -0.27 9.81
C VAL A 37 -1.36 -0.85 9.53
N VAL A 38 -0.38 0.00 9.22
CA VAL A 38 1.00 -0.45 8.98
C VAL A 38 1.63 -1.03 10.24
N GLU A 39 1.37 -0.46 11.42
CA GLU A 39 1.77 -1.01 12.72
C GLU A 39 1.31 -2.46 12.88
N VAL A 40 0.00 -2.71 12.72
CA VAL A 40 -0.52 -4.08 12.77
C VAL A 40 0.10 -4.96 11.68
N MET A 41 0.30 -4.44 10.46
CA MET A 41 1.01 -5.19 9.42
C MET A 41 2.40 -5.63 9.88
N THR A 42 3.16 -4.79 10.57
CA THR A 42 4.50 -5.15 11.05
C THR A 42 4.51 -6.28 12.09
N GLU A 43 3.39 -6.50 12.76
CA GLU A 43 3.20 -7.57 13.75
C GLU A 43 2.75 -8.89 13.12
N VAL A 44 1.90 -8.84 12.08
CA VAL A 44 1.21 -10.04 11.56
C VAL A 44 1.64 -10.48 10.16
N VAL A 45 2.22 -9.59 9.36
CA VAL A 45 2.66 -9.90 8.00
C VAL A 45 4.11 -10.39 8.03
N PRO A 46 4.43 -11.54 7.40
CA PRO A 46 5.79 -12.03 7.31
C PRO A 46 6.75 -10.98 6.73
N ALA A 47 7.96 -10.91 7.29
CA ALA A 47 8.93 -9.89 6.90
C ALA A 47 9.39 -10.00 5.43
N ASP A 48 9.25 -11.18 4.83
CA ASP A 48 9.57 -11.51 3.44
C ASP A 48 8.33 -11.49 2.52
N ALA A 49 7.17 -11.03 2.99
CA ALA A 49 5.98 -10.87 2.16
C ALA A 49 6.23 -9.88 1.02
N ILE A 50 5.65 -10.17 -0.15
CA ILE A 50 5.66 -9.27 -1.30
C ILE A 50 4.52 -8.28 -1.12
N VAL A 51 4.86 -7.03 -0.86
CA VAL A 51 3.89 -5.95 -0.74
C VAL A 51 3.82 -5.18 -2.04
N THR A 52 2.62 -5.14 -2.60
CA THR A 52 2.29 -4.32 -3.75
C THR A 52 1.45 -3.14 -3.29
N ASN A 53 1.60 -1.97 -3.91
CA ASN A 53 0.77 -0.82 -3.56
C ASN A 53 0.27 -0.07 -4.78
N ASP A 54 -0.87 0.57 -4.60
CA ASP A 54 -1.47 1.45 -5.60
C ASP A 54 -1.00 2.90 -5.44
N ALA A 55 -1.41 3.77 -6.36
CA ALA A 55 -1.24 5.20 -6.24
C ALA A 55 -2.29 5.81 -5.29
N GLY A 56 -1.85 6.37 -4.15
CA GLY A 56 -2.72 7.05 -3.20
C GLY A 56 -2.02 7.49 -1.93
N ASN A 57 -2.64 8.40 -1.16
CA ASN A 57 -2.02 8.97 0.06
C ASN A 57 -1.67 7.91 1.11
N PHE A 58 -2.42 6.80 1.18
CA PHE A 58 -2.13 5.70 2.12
C PHE A 58 -0.74 5.08 1.88
N SER A 59 -0.23 5.14 0.64
CA SER A 59 1.08 4.59 0.30
C SER A 59 2.21 5.34 1.01
N ILE A 60 2.01 6.59 1.45
CA ILE A 60 3.00 7.35 2.23
C ILE A 60 3.25 6.65 3.56
N ALA A 61 2.20 6.26 4.28
CA ALA A 61 2.33 5.54 5.55
C ALA A 61 3.00 4.19 5.33
N LEU A 62 2.60 3.47 4.27
CA LEU A 62 3.22 2.19 3.91
C LEU A 62 4.72 2.35 3.64
N HIS A 63 5.12 3.20 2.69
CA HIS A 63 6.52 3.37 2.30
C HIS A 63 7.39 3.95 3.41
N ARG A 64 6.79 4.71 4.34
CA ARG A 64 7.51 5.27 5.48
C ARG A 64 7.72 4.24 6.58
N PHE A 65 6.71 3.45 6.93
CA PHE A 65 6.74 2.64 8.15
C PHE A 65 6.88 1.13 7.91
N TRP A 66 6.56 0.62 6.71
CA TRP A 66 6.86 -0.76 6.33
C TRP A 66 8.28 -0.86 5.76
N ARG A 67 9.18 -1.47 6.53
CA ARG A 67 10.57 -1.67 6.12
C ARG A 67 10.70 -2.90 5.23
N PHE A 68 11.01 -2.67 3.95
CA PHE A 68 11.36 -3.73 3.00
C PHE A 68 12.74 -4.32 3.32
N ARG A 69 12.74 -5.50 3.94
CA ARG A 69 13.96 -6.17 4.43
C ARG A 69 14.56 -7.18 3.44
N PHE A 70 13.85 -7.47 2.36
CA PHE A 70 14.23 -8.48 1.38
C PHE A 70 14.18 -7.88 -0.04
N PRO A 71 15.06 -8.32 -0.96
CA PRO A 71 15.01 -7.86 -2.34
C PRO A 71 13.73 -8.35 -3.03
N HIS A 72 13.22 -7.56 -3.98
CA HIS A 72 12.06 -7.91 -4.80
C HIS A 72 10.74 -8.13 -4.04
N THR A 73 10.59 -7.55 -2.85
CA THR A 73 9.34 -7.62 -2.07
C THR A 73 8.52 -6.32 -2.12
N GLN A 74 8.96 -5.32 -2.90
CA GLN A 74 8.21 -4.09 -3.16
C GLN A 74 7.82 -4.02 -4.63
N LEU A 75 6.51 -3.89 -4.92
CA LEU A 75 6.00 -3.67 -6.27
C LEU A 75 5.06 -2.45 -6.29
N ALA A 76 5.44 -1.40 -7.01
CA ALA A 76 4.69 -0.15 -7.06
C ALA A 76 4.72 0.45 -8.46
N PRO A 77 3.68 1.20 -8.89
CA PRO A 77 3.66 1.86 -10.18
C PRO A 77 4.65 3.04 -10.19
N THR A 78 5.58 3.05 -11.14
CA THR A 78 6.50 4.20 -11.33
C THR A 78 5.76 5.45 -11.85
N SER A 79 4.69 5.25 -12.62
CA SER A 79 3.88 6.32 -13.23
C SER A 79 2.83 6.91 -12.30
N GLY A 80 2.62 6.33 -11.11
CA GLY A 80 1.46 6.65 -10.28
C GLY A 80 0.13 6.14 -10.85
N ALA A 81 0.16 5.09 -11.69
CA ALA A 81 -1.04 4.45 -12.19
C ALA A 81 -1.90 3.87 -11.06
N MET A 82 -3.21 4.13 -11.11
CA MET A 82 -4.20 3.51 -10.24
C MET A 82 -4.58 2.12 -10.74
N GLY A 83 -4.99 1.22 -9.85
CA GLY A 83 -5.34 -0.17 -10.16
C GLY A 83 -4.15 -1.13 -10.24
N TYR A 84 -2.93 -0.71 -9.86
CA TYR A 84 -1.75 -1.55 -10.03
C TYR A 84 -1.68 -2.71 -9.02
N ALA A 85 -2.04 -2.45 -7.76
CA ALA A 85 -1.72 -3.33 -6.64
C ALA A 85 -2.32 -4.74 -6.77
N VAL A 86 -3.63 -4.85 -7.03
CA VAL A 86 -4.32 -6.14 -7.07
C VAL A 86 -3.74 -7.08 -8.14
N PRO A 87 -3.66 -6.71 -9.44
CA PRO A 87 -3.06 -7.57 -10.45
C PRO A 87 -1.58 -7.87 -10.17
N ALA A 88 -0.82 -6.92 -9.63
CA ALA A 88 0.58 -7.15 -9.27
C ALA A 88 0.71 -8.20 -8.15
N ALA A 89 -0.17 -8.18 -7.15
CA ALA A 89 -0.19 -9.16 -6.08
C ALA A 89 -0.62 -10.54 -6.57
N VAL A 90 -1.59 -10.63 -7.49
CA VAL A 90 -1.96 -11.88 -8.17
C VAL A 90 -0.76 -12.47 -8.90
N ALA A 91 -0.07 -11.67 -9.72
CA ALA A 91 1.15 -12.11 -10.40
C ALA A 91 2.23 -12.56 -9.41
N ALA A 92 2.44 -11.82 -8.31
CA ALA A 92 3.39 -12.19 -7.27
C ALA A 92 3.03 -13.52 -6.58
N GLY A 93 1.75 -13.73 -6.25
CA GLY A 93 1.26 -14.96 -5.64
C GLY A 93 1.38 -16.19 -6.56
N LEU A 94 1.33 -15.99 -7.88
CA LEU A 94 1.55 -17.05 -8.87
C LEU A 94 3.04 -17.34 -9.09
N VAL A 95 3.87 -16.30 -9.19
CA VAL A 95 5.31 -16.44 -9.43
C VAL A 95 6.05 -16.92 -8.18
N ARG A 96 5.58 -16.57 -6.99
CA ARG A 96 6.18 -16.89 -5.69
C ARG A 96 5.18 -17.49 -4.70
N PRO A 97 4.64 -18.70 -4.96
CA PRO A 97 3.54 -19.29 -4.20
C PRO A 97 3.87 -19.65 -2.73
N SER A 98 5.16 -19.61 -2.35
CA SER A 98 5.62 -19.79 -0.97
C SER A 98 5.67 -18.49 -0.16
N GLN A 99 5.57 -17.33 -0.80
CA GLN A 99 5.58 -16.02 -0.15
C GLN A 99 4.16 -15.44 -0.13
N LEU A 100 3.78 -14.76 0.95
CA LEU A 100 2.51 -14.03 1.01
C LEU A 100 2.59 -12.81 0.09
N ALA A 101 1.60 -12.63 -0.79
CA ALA A 101 1.42 -11.40 -1.54
C ALA A 101 0.33 -10.53 -0.89
N VAL A 102 0.65 -9.28 -0.57
CA VAL A 102 -0.28 -8.30 0.02
C VAL A 102 -0.47 -7.13 -0.94
N ALA A 103 -1.71 -6.89 -1.37
CA ALA A 103 -2.08 -5.74 -2.18
C ALA A 103 -2.62 -4.62 -1.28
N VAL A 104 -1.88 -3.52 -1.14
CA VAL A 104 -2.34 -2.33 -0.41
C VAL A 104 -2.93 -1.35 -1.43
N VAL A 105 -4.25 -1.19 -1.40
CA VAL A 105 -5.00 -0.49 -2.45
C VAL A 105 -6.04 0.45 -1.84
N GLY A 106 -6.29 1.61 -2.48
CA GLY A 106 -7.41 2.48 -2.08
C GLY A 106 -8.72 1.95 -2.65
N ASP A 107 -9.87 2.32 -2.10
CA ASP A 107 -11.18 1.96 -2.67
C ASP A 107 -11.32 2.37 -4.16
N GLY A 108 -10.87 3.57 -4.54
CA GLY A 108 -10.86 3.99 -5.94
C GLY A 108 -10.00 3.12 -6.85
N GLY A 109 -8.82 2.69 -6.39
CA GLY A 109 -7.94 1.77 -7.13
C GLY A 109 -8.52 0.35 -7.21
N TYR A 110 -9.15 -0.10 -6.12
CA TYR A 110 -9.85 -1.38 -6.08
C TYR A 110 -11.02 -1.41 -7.06
N LEU A 111 -11.77 -0.33 -7.22
CA LEU A 111 -12.87 -0.27 -8.19
C LEU A 111 -12.39 -0.28 -9.65
N MET A 112 -11.11 -0.02 -9.91
CA MET A 112 -10.56 -0.11 -11.27
C MET A 112 -10.14 -1.53 -11.65
N THR A 113 -9.58 -2.29 -10.70
CA THR A 113 -8.96 -3.59 -11.00
C THR A 113 -9.22 -4.70 -9.97
N GLY A 114 -10.15 -4.48 -9.05
CA GLY A 114 -10.50 -5.42 -7.99
C GLY A 114 -11.17 -6.70 -8.51
N GLN A 115 -11.69 -6.69 -9.74
CA GLN A 115 -12.22 -7.90 -10.40
C GLN A 115 -11.14 -8.99 -10.61
N GLU A 116 -9.85 -8.65 -10.52
CA GLU A 116 -8.74 -9.61 -10.52
C GLU A 116 -8.77 -10.60 -9.34
N VAL A 117 -9.64 -10.39 -8.34
CA VAL A 117 -9.97 -11.43 -7.34
C VAL A 117 -10.46 -12.71 -8.02
N GLU A 118 -11.24 -12.60 -9.12
CA GLU A 118 -11.63 -13.77 -9.93
C GLU A 118 -10.41 -14.55 -10.40
N THR A 119 -9.41 -13.86 -10.92
CA THR A 119 -8.21 -14.47 -11.49
C THR A 119 -7.34 -15.07 -10.38
N ALA A 120 -7.26 -14.42 -9.23
CA ALA A 120 -6.62 -14.98 -8.04
C ALA A 120 -7.25 -16.32 -7.64
N VAL A 121 -8.58 -16.40 -7.60
CA VAL A 121 -9.32 -17.62 -7.27
C VAL A 121 -9.12 -18.69 -8.34
N ARG A 122 -9.32 -18.33 -9.62
CA ARG A 122 -9.24 -19.25 -10.76
C ARG A 122 -7.87 -19.93 -10.88
N TYR A 123 -6.80 -19.22 -10.55
CA TYR A 123 -5.43 -19.77 -10.60
C TYR A 123 -4.86 -20.16 -9.23
N GLY A 124 -5.64 -20.04 -8.14
CA GLY A 124 -5.19 -20.41 -6.80
C GLY A 124 -4.05 -19.52 -6.25
N ALA A 125 -3.98 -18.26 -6.64
CA ALA A 125 -2.97 -17.32 -6.16
C ALA A 125 -3.25 -16.92 -4.69
N LYS A 126 -2.23 -17.01 -3.84
CA LYS A 126 -2.32 -16.62 -2.42
C LYS A 126 -2.13 -15.10 -2.27
N VAL A 127 -3.23 -14.37 -2.25
CA VAL A 127 -3.24 -12.91 -2.17
C VAL A 127 -4.11 -12.42 -1.01
N VAL A 128 -3.64 -11.40 -0.29
CA VAL A 128 -4.44 -10.61 0.63
C VAL A 128 -4.60 -9.21 0.05
N ALA A 129 -5.85 -8.80 -0.22
CA ALA A 129 -6.16 -7.43 -0.61
C ALA A 129 -6.51 -6.59 0.63
N LEU A 130 -5.62 -5.69 1.02
CA LEU A 130 -5.84 -4.68 2.06
C LEU A 130 -6.37 -3.40 1.40
N VAL A 131 -7.65 -3.13 1.59
CA VAL A 131 -8.33 -1.99 0.95
C VAL A 131 -8.51 -0.84 1.94
N VAL A 132 -7.84 0.28 1.68
CA VAL A 132 -7.98 1.53 2.43
C VAL A 132 -9.17 2.30 1.87
N ARG A 133 -10.31 2.21 2.57
CA ARG A 133 -11.58 2.80 2.15
C ARG A 133 -11.89 4.08 2.92
N ASN A 134 -11.94 5.20 2.21
CA ASN A 134 -12.32 6.51 2.76
C ASN A 134 -13.41 7.22 1.92
N GLY A 135 -13.92 6.57 0.87
CA GLY A 135 -14.94 7.12 -0.01
C GLY A 135 -14.44 8.29 -0.86
N LEU A 136 -13.13 8.39 -1.12
CA LEU A 136 -12.52 9.58 -1.69
C LEU A 136 -11.28 9.27 -2.52
N TYR A 137 -11.15 9.90 -3.68
CA TYR A 137 -9.86 10.04 -4.39
C TYR A 137 -8.93 10.98 -3.61
N GLY A 138 -8.41 10.52 -2.48
CA GLY A 138 -7.79 11.36 -1.44
C GLY A 138 -6.58 12.19 -1.90
N THR A 139 -5.76 11.66 -2.81
CA THR A 139 -4.65 12.44 -3.38
C THR A 139 -5.17 13.60 -4.22
N ILE A 140 -6.21 13.38 -5.02
CA ILE A 140 -6.83 14.42 -5.86
C ILE A 140 -7.51 15.47 -4.98
N ALA A 141 -8.31 15.03 -4.01
CA ALA A 141 -8.98 15.90 -3.05
C ALA A 141 -8.00 16.80 -2.28
N MET A 142 -6.90 16.23 -1.77
CA MET A 142 -5.86 16.98 -1.07
C MET A 142 -5.23 18.07 -1.96
N HIS A 143 -4.89 17.74 -3.21
CA HIS A 143 -4.29 18.70 -4.13
C HIS A 143 -5.28 19.79 -4.55
N GLN A 144 -6.54 19.44 -4.79
CA GLN A 144 -7.59 20.41 -5.11
C GLN A 144 -7.84 21.35 -3.93
N ALA A 145 -8.03 20.82 -2.71
CA ALA A 145 -8.25 21.63 -1.52
C ALA A 145 -7.08 22.58 -1.25
N ARG A 146 -5.84 22.10 -1.39
CA ARG A 146 -4.64 22.95 -1.19
C ARG A 146 -4.51 24.05 -2.24
N THR A 147 -4.89 23.79 -3.48
CA THR A 147 -4.66 24.71 -4.60
C THR A 147 -5.82 25.67 -4.81
N PHE A 148 -7.05 25.20 -4.61
CA PHE A 148 -8.28 25.91 -4.97
C PHE A 148 -9.21 26.17 -3.77
N GLY A 149 -8.88 25.68 -2.57
CA GLY A 149 -9.70 25.86 -1.36
C GLY A 149 -11.00 25.04 -1.33
N THR A 150 -11.21 24.15 -2.32
CA THR A 150 -12.40 23.30 -2.44
C THR A 150 -12.08 22.06 -3.29
N THR A 151 -13.04 21.15 -3.42
CA THR A 151 -12.91 19.87 -4.13
C THR A 151 -14.08 19.59 -5.07
N TRP A 152 -13.83 18.89 -6.17
CA TRP A 152 -14.84 18.49 -7.16
C TRP A 152 -14.56 17.10 -7.73
N GLY A 153 -15.60 16.26 -7.82
CA GLY A 153 -15.53 14.96 -8.50
C GLY A 153 -14.60 13.96 -7.84
N VAL A 154 -14.41 14.07 -6.53
CA VAL A 154 -13.48 13.24 -5.75
C VAL A 154 -14.17 12.16 -4.93
N ASP A 155 -15.48 12.28 -4.72
CA ASP A 155 -16.26 11.36 -3.91
C ASP A 155 -16.46 10.03 -4.60
N ILE A 156 -16.36 8.95 -3.83
CA ILE A 156 -16.60 7.57 -4.25
C ILE A 156 -17.82 7.06 -3.49
N GLY A 157 -18.80 6.55 -4.22
CA GLY A 157 -20.03 6.01 -3.64
C GLY A 157 -19.80 4.81 -2.71
N PRO A 158 -20.80 4.47 -1.87
CA PRO A 158 -20.69 3.33 -0.97
C PRO A 158 -20.65 2.02 -1.77
N VAL A 159 -19.63 1.20 -1.51
CA VAL A 159 -19.50 -0.17 -2.05
C VAL A 159 -19.10 -1.12 -0.93
N ASP A 160 -19.82 -2.24 -0.82
CA ASP A 160 -19.41 -3.35 0.05
C ASP A 160 -18.35 -4.20 -0.66
N ILE A 161 -17.10 -3.81 -0.48
CA ILE A 161 -15.93 -4.46 -1.05
C ILE A 161 -15.77 -5.89 -0.54
N ALA A 162 -16.17 -6.16 0.70
CA ALA A 162 -16.09 -7.50 1.27
C ALA A 162 -17.15 -8.43 0.65
N ALA A 163 -18.36 -7.91 0.36
CA ALA A 163 -19.37 -8.65 -0.38
C ALA A 163 -18.93 -8.92 -1.83
N HIS A 164 -18.32 -7.94 -2.50
CA HIS A 164 -17.74 -8.12 -3.83
C HIS A 164 -16.68 -9.23 -3.86
N ALA A 165 -15.84 -9.33 -2.82
CA ALA A 165 -14.84 -10.40 -2.74
C ALA A 165 -15.45 -11.81 -2.51
N ARG A 166 -16.73 -11.91 -2.11
CA ARG A 166 -17.42 -13.18 -1.83
C ARG A 166 -18.36 -13.64 -2.95
N SER A 167 -18.73 -12.76 -3.88
CA SER A 167 -19.64 -13.06 -4.99
C SER A 167 -18.95 -13.84 -6.10
#